data_AF-A0A821EHA2-F1
#
_entry.id   AF-A0A821EHA2-F1
#
_cell.length_a   1.000
_cell.length_b   1.000
_cell.length_c   1.000
_cell.angle_alpha   90.00
_cell.angle_beta   90.00
_cell.angle_gamma   90.00
#
_symmetry.space_group_name_H-M   'P 1'
#
loop_
_entity.id
_entity.type
_entity.pdbx_description
1 polymer ?
#
loop_
_entity_poly.entity_id
_entity_poly.type
_entity_poly.pdbx_seq_one_letter_code
_entity_poly.pdbx_strand_id
1 'polypeptide(L)'
;MDVNRDNFYDVLPEVLNDINNADYIAIDGEFTGILAFDRMNYFDTPADRYKRHYECDRHYLMIQVGLAMVRCLNPTEHRYSLKAYNFYLFPENETDAFDFRSKSSSLQFLAANRFDFVQLFLKGIPFVCRTKHLEKLKNSQFPSSSRRNNRQIPNGNNNNEKKSETMANSPKQPESTNLSDADLLKNSMTGFSEVIWKLQESVSDFIDTDGH
;
A
#
# COMPACT_ATOMS: atom_id res chain seq x y z
N MET A 1 -10.05 -6.51 17.72
CA MET A 1 -10.14 -5.05 17.89
C MET A 1 -10.33 -4.44 16.52
N ASP A 2 -11.28 -3.54 16.38
CA ASP A 2 -11.51 -2.85 15.11
C ASP A 2 -10.61 -1.61 15.04
N VAL A 3 -9.75 -1.59 14.02
CA VAL A 3 -8.75 -0.54 13.80
C VAL A 3 -9.14 0.25 12.57
N ASN A 4 -9.28 1.55 12.75
CA ASN A 4 -9.64 2.52 11.72
C ASN A 4 -8.70 3.73 11.82
N ARG A 5 -8.90 4.73 10.97
CA ARG A 5 -8.04 5.92 10.89
C ARG A 5 -7.90 6.66 12.22
N ASP A 6 -8.95 6.69 13.03
CA ASP A 6 -8.98 7.48 14.27
C ASP A 6 -8.12 6.85 15.37
N ASN A 7 -8.08 5.52 15.46
CA ASN A 7 -7.36 4.80 16.52
C ASN A 7 -6.09 4.08 16.02
N PHE A 8 -5.77 4.18 14.73
CA PHE A 8 -4.66 3.43 14.13
C PHE A 8 -3.33 3.69 14.85
N TYR A 9 -2.96 4.95 15.02
CA TYR A 9 -1.66 5.31 15.61
C TYR A 9 -1.57 5.01 17.11
N ASP A 10 -2.70 5.04 17.83
CA ASP A 10 -2.74 4.69 19.24
C ASP A 10 -2.51 3.18 19.46
N VAL A 11 -3.05 2.36 18.55
CA VAL A 11 -3.00 0.89 18.62
C VAL A 11 -1.75 0.32 17.95
N LEU A 12 -1.11 1.07 17.05
CA LEU A 12 0.04 0.62 16.27
C LEU A 12 1.20 0.06 17.14
N PRO A 13 1.64 0.68 18.25
CA PRO A 13 2.71 0.13 19.08
C PRO A 13 2.36 -1.25 19.66
N GLU A 14 1.10 -1.44 20.04
CA GLU A 14 0.58 -2.69 20.58
C GLU A 14 0.56 -3.79 19.51
N VAL A 15 0.08 -3.46 18.30
CA VAL A 15 0.09 -4.36 17.14
C VAL A 15 1.51 -4.80 16.80
N LEU A 16 2.45 -3.87 16.71
CA LEU A 16 3.85 -4.18 16.37
C LEU A 16 4.50 -5.06 17.46
N ASN A 17 4.20 -4.81 18.73
CA ASN A 17 4.65 -5.66 19.82
C ASN A 17 4.06 -7.08 19.70
N ASP A 18 2.76 -7.21 19.39
CA ASP A 18 2.15 -8.53 19.26
C ASP A 18 2.67 -9.30 18.06
N ILE A 19 2.96 -8.63 16.93
CA ILE A 19 3.60 -9.25 15.77
C ILE A 19 4.94 -9.88 16.18
N ASN A 20 5.78 -9.15 16.93
CA ASN A 20 7.08 -9.64 17.37
C ASN A 20 6.99 -10.80 18.38
N ASN A 21 5.89 -10.89 19.12
CA ASN A 21 5.72 -11.88 20.19
C ASN A 21 4.83 -13.05 19.80
N ALA A 22 4.26 -13.06 18.59
CA ALA A 22 3.45 -14.15 18.09
C ALA A 22 4.33 -15.32 17.64
N ASP A 23 3.88 -16.54 17.90
CA ASP A 23 4.50 -17.74 17.33
C ASP A 23 4.06 -17.93 15.88
N TYR A 24 2.80 -17.56 15.58
CA TYR A 24 2.28 -17.51 14.22
C TYR A 24 1.16 -16.49 14.10
N ILE A 25 0.96 -16.02 12.87
CA ILE A 25 -0.03 -14.99 12.54
C ILE A 25 -0.92 -15.54 11.44
N ALA A 26 -2.23 -15.56 11.69
CA ALA A 26 -3.21 -15.85 10.65
C ALA A 26 -3.71 -14.54 10.04
N ILE A 27 -3.89 -14.52 8.72
CA ILE A 27 -4.30 -13.36 7.94
C ILE A 27 -5.54 -13.73 7.13
N ASP A 28 -6.54 -12.85 7.13
CA ASP A 28 -7.72 -12.97 6.27
C ASP A 28 -8.10 -11.58 5.71
N GLY A 29 -8.82 -11.56 4.59
CA GLY A 29 -9.15 -10.32 3.89
C GLY A 29 -10.57 -10.29 3.36
N GLU A 30 -11.23 -9.15 3.54
CA GLU A 30 -12.55 -8.90 2.97
C GLU A 30 -12.44 -8.04 1.71
N PHE A 31 -13.21 -8.42 0.68
CA PHE A 31 -13.12 -7.81 -0.63
C PHE A 31 -14.47 -7.27 -1.12
N THR A 32 -14.44 -6.18 -1.89
CA THR A 32 -15.65 -5.64 -2.54
C THR A 32 -16.22 -6.58 -3.61
N GLY A 33 -15.47 -7.60 -4.00
CA GLY A 33 -15.88 -8.65 -4.92
C GLY A 33 -14.78 -9.69 -5.11
N ILE A 34 -15.19 -10.85 -5.61
CA ILE A 34 -14.28 -11.88 -6.12
C ILE A 34 -14.90 -12.45 -7.40
N LEU A 35 -14.06 -12.84 -8.36
CA LEU A 35 -14.50 -13.61 -9.50
C LEU A 35 -15.13 -14.91 -9.00
N ALA A 36 -16.34 -15.22 -9.49
CA ALA A 36 -16.94 -16.51 -9.18
C ALA A 36 -16.12 -17.64 -9.82
N PHE A 37 -16.07 -18.78 -9.14
CA PHE A 37 -15.39 -20.00 -9.57
C PHE A 37 -15.95 -20.57 -10.89
N ASP A 38 -17.08 -20.05 -11.37
CA ASP A 38 -17.76 -20.44 -12.61
C ASP A 38 -16.93 -20.18 -13.88
N ARG A 39 -15.82 -19.43 -13.78
CA ARG A 39 -14.88 -19.19 -14.90
C ARG A 39 -13.55 -19.93 -14.80
N MET A 40 -13.36 -20.82 -13.83
CA MET A 40 -12.16 -21.65 -13.77
C MET A 40 -12.29 -22.85 -14.71
N ASN A 41 -11.32 -23.00 -15.60
CA ASN A 41 -11.22 -24.22 -16.39
C ASN A 41 -10.44 -25.26 -15.57
N TYR A 42 -10.96 -26.48 -15.48
CA TYR A 42 -10.30 -27.57 -14.77
C TYR A 42 -8.89 -27.87 -15.32
N PHE A 43 -8.70 -27.61 -16.61
CA PHE A 43 -7.43 -27.78 -17.32
C PHE A 43 -6.48 -26.59 -17.22
N ASP A 44 -6.86 -25.49 -16.55
CA ASP A 44 -5.97 -24.34 -16.37
C ASP A 44 -4.74 -24.76 -15.55
N THR A 45 -3.54 -24.41 -16.04
CA THR A 45 -2.31 -24.53 -15.25
C THR A 45 -2.33 -23.53 -14.08
N PRO A 46 -1.48 -23.70 -13.05
CA PRO A 46 -1.36 -22.70 -11.98
C PRO A 46 -1.08 -21.28 -12.52
N ALA A 47 -0.28 -21.16 -13.59
CA ALA A 47 0.02 -19.89 -14.23
C ALA A 47 -1.21 -19.26 -14.91
N ASP A 48 -2.02 -20.07 -15.60
CA ASP A 48 -3.26 -19.60 -16.23
C ASP A 48 -4.28 -19.13 -15.19
N ARG A 49 -4.41 -19.86 -14.08
CA ARG A 49 -5.27 -19.48 -12.96
C ARG A 49 -4.81 -18.16 -12.35
N TYR A 50 -3.52 -18.00 -12.08
CA TYR A 50 -2.95 -16.75 -11.56
C TYR A 50 -3.23 -15.59 -12.52
N LYS A 51 -2.96 -15.74 -13.81
CA LYS A 51 -3.18 -14.68 -14.80
C LYS A 51 -4.65 -14.25 -14.84
N ARG A 52 -5.57 -15.20 -14.83
CA ARG A 52 -7.01 -14.95 -14.82
C ARG A 52 -7.45 -14.18 -13.57
N HIS A 53 -7.01 -14.62 -12.40
CA HIS A 53 -7.28 -13.91 -11.14
C HIS A 53 -6.70 -12.50 -11.15
N TYR A 54 -5.44 -12.35 -11.58
CA TYR A 54 -4.81 -11.05 -11.66
C TYR A 54 -5.58 -10.09 -12.58
N GLU A 55 -6.00 -10.53 -13.76
CA GLU A 55 -6.74 -9.68 -14.69
C GLU A 55 -8.16 -9.33 -14.19
N CYS A 56 -8.82 -10.26 -13.52
CA CYS A 56 -10.21 -10.10 -13.10
C CYS A 56 -10.34 -9.40 -11.74
N ASP A 57 -9.56 -9.82 -10.76
CA ASP A 57 -9.74 -9.46 -9.35
C ASP A 57 -8.97 -8.21 -8.95
N ARG A 58 -7.97 -7.76 -9.74
CA ARG A 58 -7.22 -6.51 -9.48
C ARG A 58 -8.08 -5.24 -9.42
N HIS A 59 -9.33 -5.34 -9.88
CA HIS A 59 -10.29 -4.24 -9.88
C HIS A 59 -11.18 -4.22 -8.64
N TYR A 60 -11.21 -5.30 -7.84
CA TYR A 60 -11.88 -5.33 -6.54
C TYR A 60 -10.92 -4.86 -5.46
N LEU A 61 -11.49 -4.24 -4.43
CA LEU A 61 -10.74 -3.63 -3.35
C LEU A 61 -10.75 -4.57 -2.15
N MET A 62 -9.57 -4.78 -1.55
CA MET A 62 -9.47 -5.31 -0.20
C MET A 62 -9.79 -4.17 0.77
N ILE A 63 -10.88 -4.33 1.52
CA ILE A 63 -11.49 -3.28 2.36
C ILE A 63 -11.32 -3.54 3.85
N GLN A 64 -10.97 -4.76 4.23
CA GLN A 64 -10.59 -5.09 5.59
C GLN A 64 -9.52 -6.17 5.58
N VAL A 65 -8.58 -6.07 6.51
CA VAL A 65 -7.59 -7.11 6.79
C VAL A 65 -7.73 -7.55 8.24
N GLY A 66 -8.01 -8.83 8.44
CA GLY A 66 -7.98 -9.49 9.74
C GLY A 66 -6.58 -10.04 10.02
N LEU A 67 -5.99 -9.66 11.16
CA LEU A 67 -4.76 -10.28 11.68
C LEU A 67 -5.07 -10.95 13.01
N ALA A 68 -4.72 -12.23 13.13
CA ALA A 68 -4.86 -13.01 14.35
C ALA A 68 -3.47 -13.45 14.83
N MET A 69 -3.00 -12.79 15.88
CA MET A 69 -1.72 -13.08 16.54
C MET A 69 -1.92 -14.23 17.52
N VAL A 70 -1.20 -15.33 17.34
CA VAL A 70 -1.28 -16.50 18.22
C VAL A 70 0.04 -16.72 18.93
N ARG A 71 -0.03 -16.90 20.25
CA ARG A 71 1.12 -17.18 21.10
C ARG A 71 0.82 -18.30 22.08
N CYS A 72 1.69 -19.29 22.14
CA CYS A 72 1.72 -20.39 23.09
C CYS A 72 2.23 -19.86 24.44
N LEU A 73 1.34 -19.85 25.43
CA LEU A 73 1.67 -19.44 26.78
C LEU A 73 2.26 -20.59 27.59
N ASN A 74 1.82 -21.82 27.30
CA ASN A 74 2.35 -23.03 27.92
C ASN A 74 2.17 -24.23 26.97
N PRO A 75 3.27 -24.78 26.41
CA PRO A 75 3.21 -25.94 25.53
C PRO A 75 2.67 -27.22 26.20
N THR A 76 2.93 -27.42 27.50
CA THR A 76 2.52 -28.66 28.20
C THR A 76 1.04 -28.65 28.56
N GLU A 77 0.47 -27.47 28.77
CA GLU A 77 -0.95 -27.27 29.05
C GLU A 77 -1.78 -26.96 27.79
N HIS A 78 -1.14 -26.91 26.62
CA HIS A 78 -1.75 -26.48 25.35
C HIS A 78 -2.51 -25.15 25.45
N ARG A 79 -1.97 -24.20 26.23
CA ARG A 79 -2.60 -22.90 26.47
C ARG A 79 -2.08 -21.88 25.46
N TYR A 80 -2.98 -21.31 24.68
CA TYR A 80 -2.68 -20.27 23.69
C TYR A 80 -3.41 -18.97 24.02
N SER A 81 -2.76 -17.86 23.69
CA SER A 81 -3.39 -16.54 23.60
C SER A 81 -3.62 -16.18 22.14
N LEU A 82 -4.78 -15.59 21.87
CA LEU A 82 -5.18 -15.11 20.56
C LEU A 82 -5.53 -13.62 20.68
N LYS A 83 -4.95 -12.81 19.81
CA LYS A 83 -5.30 -11.39 19.71
C LYS A 83 -5.56 -11.03 18.26
N ALA A 84 -6.79 -10.62 17.98
CA ALA A 84 -7.26 -10.34 16.64
C ALA A 84 -7.46 -8.85 16.39
N TYR A 85 -7.11 -8.38 15.20
CA TYR A 85 -7.24 -7.01 14.73
C TYR A 85 -7.93 -6.98 13.38
N ASN A 86 -8.91 -6.10 13.20
CA ASN A 86 -9.62 -5.88 11.95
C ASN A 86 -9.30 -4.47 11.45
N PHE A 87 -8.39 -4.36 10.48
CA PHE A 87 -8.00 -3.08 9.90
C PHE A 87 -8.95 -2.72 8.76
N TYR A 88 -9.69 -1.63 8.90
CA TYR A 88 -10.54 -1.10 7.83
C TYR A 88 -9.68 -0.26 6.89
N LEU A 89 -9.61 -0.63 5.62
CA LEU A 89 -8.72 -0.02 4.63
C LEU A 89 -9.53 0.68 3.54
N PHE A 90 -9.22 1.94 3.27
CA PHE A 90 -9.88 2.65 2.16
C PHE A 90 -8.89 3.60 1.48
N PRO A 91 -8.80 3.61 0.13
CA PRO A 91 -7.82 4.39 -0.60
C PRO A 91 -7.96 5.88 -0.32
N GLU A 92 -6.83 6.58 -0.32
CA GLU A 92 -6.78 8.01 -0.07
C GLU A 92 -7.24 8.81 -1.30
N ASN A 93 -8.11 9.81 -1.10
CA ASN A 93 -8.68 10.67 -2.16
C ASN A 93 -7.73 11.78 -2.63
N GLU A 94 -6.45 11.47 -2.79
CA GLU A 94 -5.44 12.46 -3.19
C GLU A 94 -5.31 12.45 -4.72
N THR A 95 -6.09 13.32 -5.36
CA THR A 95 -5.92 13.88 -6.71
C THR A 95 -6.26 13.04 -7.95
N ASP A 96 -6.25 11.71 -7.89
CA ASP A 96 -6.83 10.86 -8.94
C ASP A 96 -7.95 10.03 -8.31
N ALA A 97 -9.18 10.14 -8.83
CA ALA A 97 -10.29 9.31 -8.38
C ALA A 97 -9.87 7.83 -8.45
N PHE A 98 -9.77 7.18 -7.27
CA PHE A 98 -9.50 5.75 -7.21
C PHE A 98 -10.80 5.02 -7.51
N ASP A 99 -10.97 4.61 -8.77
CA ASP A 99 -12.11 3.80 -9.16
C ASP A 99 -11.87 2.34 -8.78
N PHE A 100 -12.82 1.76 -8.06
CA PHE A 100 -12.86 0.34 -7.75
C PHE A 100 -14.18 -0.27 -8.21
N ARG A 101 -14.16 -1.58 -8.47
CA ARG A 101 -15.37 -2.36 -8.76
C ARG A 101 -15.91 -2.98 -7.49
N SER A 102 -17.21 -3.24 -7.47
CA SER A 102 -17.86 -4.01 -6.43
C SER A 102 -18.86 -4.99 -7.02
N LYS A 103 -18.93 -6.18 -6.44
CA LYS A 103 -19.92 -7.19 -6.79
C LYS A 103 -21.09 -7.10 -5.80
N SER A 104 -22.30 -6.94 -6.31
CA SER A 104 -23.51 -6.80 -5.49
C SER A 104 -23.69 -7.96 -4.51
N SER A 105 -23.45 -9.20 -4.94
CA SER A 105 -23.55 -10.38 -4.07
C SER A 105 -22.53 -10.36 -2.92
N SER A 106 -21.31 -9.86 -3.17
CA SER A 106 -20.27 -9.76 -2.14
C SER A 106 -20.61 -8.68 -1.13
N LEU A 107 -21.05 -7.50 -1.59
CA LEU A 107 -21.51 -6.45 -0.70
C LEU A 107 -22.73 -6.88 0.14
N GLN A 108 -23.67 -7.62 -0.46
CA GLN A 108 -24.82 -8.15 0.26
C GLN A 108 -24.41 -9.19 1.31
N PHE A 109 -23.46 -10.09 0.99
CA PHE A 109 -22.91 -11.05 1.94
C PHE A 109 -22.23 -10.35 3.13
N LEU A 110 -21.39 -9.35 2.86
CA LEU A 110 -20.75 -8.54 3.89
C LEU A 110 -21.79 -7.81 4.77
N ALA A 111 -22.79 -7.19 4.15
CA ALA A 111 -23.87 -6.52 4.87
C ALA A 111 -24.67 -7.49 5.76
N ALA A 112 -24.95 -8.71 5.27
CA ALA A 112 -25.64 -9.74 6.03
C ALA A 112 -24.82 -10.22 7.25
N ASN A 113 -23.49 -10.21 7.13
CA ASN A 113 -22.55 -10.51 8.22
C ASN A 113 -22.17 -9.27 9.06
N ARG A 114 -22.93 -8.17 8.95
CA ARG A 114 -22.79 -6.94 9.74
C ARG A 114 -21.45 -6.20 9.53
N PHE A 115 -20.89 -6.28 8.34
CA PHE A 115 -19.75 -5.43 7.97
C PHE A 115 -20.15 -3.94 8.05
N ASP A 116 -19.35 -3.13 8.76
CA ASP A 116 -19.60 -1.70 8.92
C ASP A 116 -19.02 -0.89 7.75
N PHE A 117 -19.85 -0.70 6.72
CA PHE A 117 -19.51 0.14 5.58
C PHE A 117 -19.38 1.62 5.93
N VAL A 118 -20.08 2.11 6.95
CA VAL A 118 -20.00 3.51 7.37
C VAL A 118 -18.61 3.77 7.96
N GLN A 119 -18.15 2.88 8.83
CA GLN A 119 -16.79 2.91 9.35
C GLN A 119 -15.74 2.81 8.24
N LEU A 120 -15.93 1.92 7.28
CA LEU A 120 -15.02 1.78 6.12
C LEU A 120 -14.89 3.09 5.34
N PHE A 121 -15.99 3.67 4.87
CA PHE A 121 -15.93 4.80 3.94
C PHE A 121 -15.57 6.12 4.64
N LEU A 122 -15.99 6.30 5.90
CA LEU A 122 -15.69 7.53 6.65
C LEU A 122 -14.31 7.49 7.30
N LYS A 123 -13.90 6.32 7.80
CA LYS A 123 -12.75 6.16 8.71
C LYS A 123 -11.76 5.10 8.25
N GLY A 124 -11.84 4.62 7.01
CA GLY A 124 -10.85 3.68 6.49
C GLY A 124 -9.43 4.24 6.57
N ILE A 125 -8.49 3.41 6.99
CA ILE A 125 -7.07 3.73 7.03
C ILE A 125 -6.61 3.95 5.58
N PRO A 126 -6.06 5.14 5.26
CA PRO A 126 -5.59 5.44 3.92
C PRO A 126 -4.41 4.54 3.54
N PHE A 127 -4.35 4.16 2.27
CA PHE A 127 -3.19 3.49 1.70
C PHE A 127 -2.94 3.95 0.27
N VAL A 128 -1.69 3.82 -0.16
CA VAL A 128 -1.23 4.14 -1.52
C VAL A 128 -0.49 2.93 -2.07
N CYS A 129 -0.70 2.64 -3.36
CA CYS A 129 0.04 1.58 -4.03
C CYS A 129 1.54 1.91 -4.07
N ARG A 130 2.39 0.89 -3.89
CA ARG A 130 3.86 1.01 -3.90
C ARG A 130 4.40 1.82 -5.08
N THR A 131 3.90 1.59 -6.29
CA THR A 131 4.35 2.29 -7.51
C THR A 131 4.02 3.78 -7.46
N LYS A 132 2.78 4.14 -7.10
CA LYS A 132 2.36 5.53 -6.93
C LYS A 132 3.12 6.23 -5.80
N HIS A 133 3.41 5.54 -4.69
CA HIS A 133 4.22 6.08 -3.60
C HIS A 133 5.64 6.39 -4.07
N LEU A 134 6.28 5.45 -4.78
CA LEU A 134 7.60 5.66 -5.40
C LEU A 134 7.63 6.85 -6.35
N GLU A 135 6.63 6.96 -7.24
CA GLU A 135 6.52 8.10 -8.17
C GLU A 135 6.40 9.43 -7.42
N LYS A 136 5.56 9.49 -6.38
CA LYS A 136 5.42 10.67 -5.52
C LYS A 136 6.76 11.06 -4.86
N LEU A 137 7.48 10.09 -4.28
CA LEU A 137 8.78 10.34 -3.64
C LEU A 137 9.82 10.85 -4.64
N LYS A 138 9.93 10.22 -5.82
CA LYS A 138 10.86 10.63 -6.88
C LYS A 138 10.55 12.04 -7.38
N ASN A 139 9.26 12.35 -7.58
CA ASN A 139 8.82 13.68 -8.03
C ASN A 139 9.02 14.77 -6.96
N SER A 140 8.94 14.42 -5.67
CA SER A 140 9.21 15.36 -4.57
C SER A 140 10.71 15.65 -4.39
N GLN A 141 11.60 14.69 -4.69
CA GLN A 141 13.05 14.89 -4.61
C GLN A 141 13.60 15.65 -5.83
N PHE A 142 12.94 15.51 -6.99
CA PHE A 142 13.29 16.21 -8.22
C PHE A 142 12.07 16.93 -8.79
N PRO A 143 11.62 18.05 -8.18
CA PRO A 143 10.52 18.83 -8.73
C PRO A 143 10.93 19.31 -10.11
N SER A 144 10.30 18.76 -11.15
CA SER A 144 10.63 19.10 -12.52
C SER A 144 10.45 20.61 -12.71
N SER A 145 11.54 21.33 -12.97
CA SER A 145 11.61 22.79 -13.16
C SER A 145 10.83 23.30 -14.39
N SER A 146 9.93 22.51 -14.97
CA SER A 146 9.43 22.67 -16.34
C SER A 146 7.91 22.77 -16.43
N ARG A 147 7.27 23.55 -15.55
CA ARG A 147 5.85 23.98 -15.72
C ARG A 147 5.63 25.46 -15.41
N ARG A 148 6.62 26.32 -15.66
CA ARG A 148 6.38 27.77 -15.75
C ARG A 148 6.78 28.28 -17.13
N ASN A 149 5.83 28.98 -17.74
CA ASN A 149 5.90 29.79 -18.97
C ASN A 149 5.74 29.06 -20.30
N ASN A 150 4.48 28.76 -20.63
CA ASN A 150 3.98 29.09 -21.96
C ASN A 150 2.52 29.59 -21.89
N ARG A 151 2.28 30.66 -21.14
CA ARG A 151 1.18 31.58 -21.51
C ARG A 151 1.75 32.47 -22.60
N GLN A 152 1.44 32.14 -23.86
CA GLN A 152 1.68 33.04 -24.99
C GLN A 152 0.92 34.34 -24.73
N ILE A 153 1.66 35.40 -24.42
CA ILE A 153 1.20 36.78 -24.59
C ILE A 153 1.47 37.10 -26.08
N PRO A 154 0.50 37.61 -26.84
CA PRO A 154 0.76 37.99 -28.22
C PRO A 154 1.57 39.29 -28.21
N ASN A 155 2.86 39.21 -28.56
CA ASN A 155 3.69 40.41 -28.70
C ASN A 155 3.75 40.86 -30.16
N GLY A 156 3.26 42.08 -30.41
CA GLY A 156 3.67 42.88 -31.54
C GLY A 156 5.11 43.39 -31.38
N ASN A 157 5.84 43.35 -32.50
CA ASN A 157 6.90 44.26 -32.96
C ASN A 157 7.85 44.92 -31.93
N ASN A 158 9.14 44.55 -31.95
CA ASN A 158 10.18 45.22 -32.76
C ASN A 158 11.63 44.91 -32.27
N ASN A 159 12.47 44.56 -33.25
CA ASN A 159 13.86 44.96 -33.52
C ASN A 159 15.03 44.79 -32.51
N ASN A 160 16.02 44.02 -32.98
CA ASN A 160 17.48 44.28 -33.04
C ASN A 160 18.29 44.47 -31.74
N GLU A 161 19.16 43.49 -31.43
CA GLU A 161 20.62 43.51 -31.73
C GLU A 161 21.50 42.78 -30.68
N LYS A 162 22.47 42.03 -31.24
CA LYS A 162 23.81 41.66 -30.71
C LYS A 162 23.96 40.59 -29.62
N LYS A 163 24.57 39.48 -30.07
CA LYS A 163 25.34 38.49 -29.31
C LYS A 163 26.53 39.14 -28.59
N SER A 164 26.76 38.71 -27.35
CA SER A 164 28.10 38.58 -26.77
C SER A 164 28.12 37.40 -25.80
N GLU A 165 28.90 36.39 -26.16
CA GLU A 165 29.22 35.23 -25.32
C GLU A 165 30.08 35.66 -24.12
N THR A 166 29.75 35.17 -22.93
CA THR A 166 30.70 35.07 -21.83
C THR A 166 30.45 33.76 -21.09
N MET A 167 31.44 32.86 -21.15
CA MET A 167 31.53 31.66 -20.34
C MET A 167 31.66 32.03 -18.86
N ALA A 168 30.81 31.47 -17.99
CA ALA A 168 31.10 31.36 -16.57
C ALA A 168 30.29 30.20 -15.92
N ASN A 169 31.04 29.16 -15.53
CA ASN A 169 30.74 28.11 -14.55
C ASN A 169 29.37 27.43 -14.56
N SER A 170 29.33 26.23 -15.15
CA SER A 170 28.40 25.18 -14.76
C SER A 170 28.53 24.89 -13.24
N PRO A 171 27.47 25.00 -12.43
CA PRO A 171 27.49 24.49 -11.08
C PRO A 171 27.64 22.97 -11.15
N LYS A 172 28.62 22.42 -10.41
CA LYS A 172 28.74 20.97 -10.19
C LYS A 172 27.38 20.44 -9.72
N GLN A 173 26.85 19.46 -10.44
CA GLN A 173 25.74 18.64 -9.97
C GLN A 173 26.08 18.12 -8.56
N PRO A 174 25.21 18.28 -7.55
CA PRO A 174 25.45 17.64 -6.27
C PRO A 174 25.40 16.12 -6.50
N GLU A 175 26.38 15.40 -5.95
CA GLU A 175 26.42 13.94 -5.97
C GLU A 175 25.08 13.38 -5.46
N SER A 176 24.29 12.83 -6.38
CA SER A 176 23.06 12.14 -6.02
C SER A 176 23.45 10.85 -5.31
N THR A 177 23.23 10.79 -4.00
CA THR A 177 23.14 9.52 -3.29
C THR A 177 21.97 8.75 -3.90
N ASN A 178 22.27 7.88 -4.87
CA ASN A 178 21.28 6.99 -5.48
C ASN A 178 20.87 5.94 -4.45
N LEU A 179 20.03 6.33 -3.48
CA LEU A 179 19.32 5.37 -2.63
C LEU A 179 18.49 4.45 -3.53
N SER A 180 18.51 3.15 -3.25
CA SER A 180 17.71 2.21 -4.03
C SER A 180 16.22 2.49 -3.85
N ASP A 181 15.39 2.07 -4.80
CA ASP A 181 13.93 2.19 -4.68
C ASP A 181 13.38 1.51 -3.41
N ALA A 182 14.06 0.45 -2.93
CA ALA A 182 13.72 -0.20 -1.68
C ALA A 182 14.03 0.69 -0.47
N ASP A 183 15.18 1.35 -0.45
CA ASP A 183 15.58 2.24 0.66
C ASP A 183 14.70 3.50 0.72
N LEU A 184 14.32 4.05 -0.43
CA LEU A 184 13.41 5.19 -0.53
C LEU A 184 12.03 4.85 0.05
N LEU A 185 11.51 3.66 -0.26
CA LEU A 185 10.26 3.18 0.32
C LEU A 185 10.39 2.95 1.81
N LYS A 186 11.43 2.24 2.25
CA LYS A 186 11.67 1.93 3.66
C LYS A 186 11.73 3.19 4.52
N ASN A 187 12.41 4.22 4.03
CA ASN A 187 12.57 5.50 4.75
C ASN A 187 11.31 6.37 4.76
N SER A 188 10.29 6.02 3.99
CA SER A 188 9.04 6.80 3.86
C SER A 188 7.79 5.99 4.23
N MET A 189 7.96 4.79 4.79
CA MET A 189 6.83 3.97 5.25
C MET A 189 6.13 4.68 6.40
N THR A 190 4.82 4.82 6.25
CA THR A 190 3.95 5.37 7.28
C THR A 190 2.63 4.61 7.29
N GLY A 191 1.92 4.62 8.42
CA GLY A 191 0.55 4.11 8.49
C GLY A 191 0.50 2.58 8.34
N PHE A 192 -0.49 2.06 7.60
CA PHE A 192 -0.68 0.60 7.45
C PHE A 192 0.51 -0.10 6.75
N SER A 193 1.29 0.64 5.96
CA SER A 193 2.48 0.07 5.31
C SER A 193 3.54 -0.41 6.33
N GLU A 194 3.62 0.22 7.51
CA GLU A 194 4.51 -0.20 8.60
C GLU A 194 4.14 -1.59 9.13
N VAL A 195 2.84 -1.87 9.25
CA VAL A 195 2.33 -3.19 9.69
C VAL A 195 2.73 -4.27 8.69
N ILE A 196 2.52 -4.02 7.40
CA ILE A 196 2.88 -4.95 6.33
C ILE A 196 4.38 -5.19 6.28
N TRP A 197 5.19 -4.14 6.43
CA TRP A 197 6.65 -4.28 6.49
C TRP A 197 7.08 -5.12 7.67
N LYS A 198 6.50 -4.89 8.84
CA LYS A 198 6.86 -5.66 10.04
C LYS A 198 6.51 -7.13 9.89
N LEU A 199 5.35 -7.44 9.31
CA LEU A 199 4.99 -8.82 8.96
C LEU A 199 6.00 -9.46 8.01
N GLN A 200 6.54 -8.71 7.03
CA GLN A 200 7.56 -9.21 6.10
C GLN A 200 8.90 -9.46 6.79
N GLU A 201 9.37 -8.54 7.64
CA GLU A 201 10.63 -8.71 8.39
C GLU A 201 10.57 -9.94 9.31
N SER A 202 9.47 -10.14 10.04
CA SER A 202 9.29 -11.30 10.92
C SER A 202 9.35 -12.65 10.18
N VAL A 203 9.05 -12.67 8.87
CA VAL A 203 9.18 -13.86 8.02
C VAL A 203 10.60 -14.00 7.46
N SER A 204 11.27 -12.91 7.12
CA SER A 204 12.67 -12.95 6.63
C SER A 204 13.64 -13.44 7.70
N ASP A 205 13.46 -13.04 8.96
CA ASP A 205 14.27 -13.53 10.08
C ASP A 205 14.12 -15.04 10.27
N PHE A 206 12.96 -15.61 9.92
CA PHE A 206 12.71 -17.06 9.97
C PHE A 206 13.48 -17.83 8.88
N ILE A 207 13.60 -17.24 7.68
CA ILE A 207 14.29 -17.89 6.55
C ILE A 207 15.82 -17.88 6.73
N ASP A 208 16.39 -16.82 7.33
CA ASP A 208 17.83 -16.74 7.58
C ASP A 208 18.30 -17.62 8.76
N THR A 209 17.39 -18.05 9.65
CA THR A 209 17.73 -19.00 10.73
C THR A 209 17.79 -20.46 10.30
N ASP A 210 17.13 -20.81 9.19
CA ASP A 210 17.18 -22.14 8.60
C ASP A 210 18.30 -22.23 7.56
N GLY A 211 19.54 -22.09 8.06
CA GLY A 211 20.75 -22.43 7.32
C GLY A 211 20.79 -23.93 7.00
N HIS A 212 20.20 -24.30 5.87
CA HIS A 212 20.42 -25.56 5.16
C HIS A 212 20.92 -25.29 3.74
#